data_AF-A0AAJ5ECD5-F1
#
_entry.id   AF-A0AAJ5ECD5-F1
#
_cell.length_a   1.000
_cell.length_b   1.000
_cell.length_c   1.000
_cell.angle_alpha   90.00
_cell.angle_beta   90.00
_cell.angle_gamma   90.00
#
_symmetry.space_group_name_H-M   'P 1'
#
loop_
_entity.id
_entity.type
_entity.pdbx_description
1 polymer ?
#
loop_
_entity_poly.entity_id
_entity_poly.type
_entity_poly.pdbx_seq_one_letter_code
_entity_poly.pdbx_strand_id
1 'polypeptide(L)'
;MTTGVWTLKVSALSVAAHSITAKALYGSGVTSAARIFTVGAELVVDTSPVILNGLNITADPTFNWFPSGNHPAGTTQRRSASGGTQPYTYSSDNPLIASVDNTGLIIGLRNGSTTIKVGDAAGRQKSITITCSNNFVIQGRHATGQMAVKISIIRGLMSSAQGTSPTNYPGFLQAVSTKYETALYPHSSGWLCGPSYPFTAPNYPQRTGSDHLFFPNANGTWRIGTVVASIIPGDDLGFFSYYWLRPL
;
A
#
# COMPACT_ATOMS: atom_id res chain seq x y z
N MET A 1 -49.72 6.42 42.60
CA MET A 1 -50.29 6.44 41.23
C MET A 1 -49.38 5.61 40.35
N THR A 2 -49.86 4.47 39.85
CA THR A 2 -49.15 3.71 38.79
C THR A 2 -49.25 4.51 37.50
N THR A 3 -48.12 4.83 36.88
CA THR A 3 -48.03 5.71 35.70
C THR A 3 -48.68 5.13 34.43
N GLY A 4 -49.22 3.90 34.48
CA GLY A 4 -49.87 3.23 33.36
C GLY A 4 -48.91 2.76 32.26
N VAL A 5 -47.60 2.99 32.41
CA VAL A 5 -46.57 2.61 31.44
C VAL A 5 -46.02 1.23 31.80
N TRP A 6 -46.04 0.32 30.82
CA TRP A 6 -45.43 -1.00 30.92
C TRP A 6 -44.41 -1.18 29.79
N THR A 7 -43.32 -1.90 30.08
CA THR A 7 -42.24 -2.16 29.14
C THR A 7 -41.87 -3.63 29.18
N LEU A 8 -41.79 -4.29 28.03
CA LEU A 8 -41.31 -5.66 27.89
C LEU A 8 -40.09 -5.69 26.96
N LYS A 9 -38.97 -6.25 27.44
CA LYS A 9 -37.80 -6.52 26.61
C LYS A 9 -37.99 -7.85 25.90
N VAL A 10 -37.93 -7.84 24.58
CA VAL A 10 -37.94 -9.05 23.74
C VAL A 10 -36.57 -9.16 23.07
N SER A 11 -35.89 -10.30 23.24
CA SER A 11 -34.55 -10.56 22.72
C SER A 11 -34.50 -11.86 21.91
N ALA A 12 -33.39 -12.08 21.19
CA ALA A 12 -33.16 -13.29 20.39
C ALA A 12 -34.24 -13.58 19.32
N LEU A 13 -34.81 -12.53 18.73
CA LEU A 13 -35.71 -12.66 17.58
C LEU A 13 -34.92 -13.17 16.38
N SER A 14 -35.46 -14.18 15.69
CA SER A 14 -34.90 -14.68 14.44
C SER A 14 -35.01 -13.65 13.31
N VAL A 15 -34.16 -13.80 12.29
CA VAL A 15 -34.20 -12.99 11.05
C VAL A 15 -35.49 -13.31 10.29
N ALA A 16 -36.53 -12.52 10.51
CA ALA A 16 -37.86 -12.69 9.91
C ALA A 16 -38.72 -11.43 10.12
N ALA A 17 -39.87 -11.39 9.46
CA ALA A 17 -40.94 -10.47 9.81
C ALA A 17 -41.57 -10.90 11.15
N HIS A 18 -41.74 -9.95 12.06
CA HIS A 18 -42.37 -10.12 13.37
C HIS A 18 -43.56 -9.18 13.50
N SER A 19 -44.57 -9.65 14.23
CA SER A 19 -45.78 -8.90 14.57
C SER A 19 -46.02 -9.04 16.07
N ILE A 20 -46.03 -7.92 16.80
CA ILE A 20 -46.24 -7.90 18.24
C ILE A 20 -47.54 -7.17 18.56
N THR A 21 -48.37 -7.78 19.39
CA THR A 21 -49.57 -7.19 19.96
C THR A 21 -49.47 -7.18 21.49
N ALA A 22 -50.19 -6.26 22.13
CA ALA A 22 -50.32 -6.22 23.58
C ALA A 22 -51.76 -6.49 23.97
N LYS A 23 -51.98 -7.38 24.93
CA LYS A 23 -53.31 -7.71 25.44
C LYS A 23 -53.47 -7.21 26.87
N ALA A 24 -54.53 -6.47 27.15
CA ALA A 24 -54.88 -6.09 28.51
C ALA A 24 -55.23 -7.34 29.33
N LEU A 25 -54.67 -7.46 30.54
CA LEU A 25 -55.05 -8.51 31.49
C LEU A 25 -56.22 -8.09 32.41
N TYR A 26 -56.73 -6.87 32.23
CA TYR A 26 -57.86 -6.30 32.93
C TYR A 26 -59.03 -6.04 31.97
N GLY A 27 -60.23 -5.82 32.51
CA GLY A 27 -61.44 -5.55 31.73
C GLY A 27 -61.79 -6.69 30.78
N SER A 28 -62.29 -6.36 29.58
CA SER A 28 -62.63 -7.33 28.53
C SER A 28 -61.42 -7.91 27.77
N GLY A 29 -60.20 -7.54 28.15
CA GLY A 29 -58.97 -8.08 27.56
C GLY A 29 -58.67 -7.61 26.14
N VAL A 30 -58.90 -6.32 25.87
CA VAL A 30 -58.65 -5.68 24.56
C VAL A 30 -57.21 -5.91 24.10
N THR A 31 -57.03 -6.19 22.81
CA THR A 31 -55.72 -6.36 22.16
C THR A 31 -55.40 -5.13 21.30
N SER A 32 -54.17 -4.66 21.35
CA SER A 32 -53.70 -3.51 20.56
C SER A 32 -53.66 -3.83 19.06
N ALA A 33 -53.56 -2.78 18.23
CA ALA A 33 -53.08 -2.95 16.87
C ALA A 33 -51.69 -3.60 16.86
N ALA A 34 -51.42 -4.40 15.82
CA ALA A 34 -50.14 -5.06 15.65
C ALA A 34 -49.05 -4.05 15.29
N ARG A 35 -47.91 -4.14 15.99
CA ARG A 35 -46.68 -3.49 15.58
C ARG A 35 -45.84 -4.48 14.78
N ILE A 36 -45.63 -4.17 13.51
CA ILE A 36 -44.91 -5.04 12.57
C ILE A 36 -43.52 -4.46 12.33
N PHE A 37 -42.50 -5.32 12.30
CA PHE A 37 -41.13 -4.98 11.92
C PHE A 37 -40.42 -6.21 11.36
N THR A 38 -39.29 -6.01 10.67
CA THR A 38 -38.47 -7.10 10.17
C THR A 38 -37.10 -7.05 10.84
N VAL A 39 -36.66 -8.19 11.37
CA VAL A 39 -35.30 -8.37 11.85
C VAL A 39 -34.45 -8.78 10.64
N GLY A 40 -33.53 -7.92 10.21
CA GLY A 40 -32.60 -8.24 9.13
C GLY A 40 -31.42 -9.09 9.61
N ALA A 41 -30.74 -9.76 8.68
CA ALA A 41 -29.51 -10.50 8.96
C ALA A 41 -28.44 -9.56 9.53
N GLU A 42 -27.56 -10.09 10.39
CA GLU A 42 -26.44 -9.32 10.92
C GLU A 42 -25.36 -9.11 9.86
N LEU A 43 -24.67 -7.96 9.90
CA LEU A 43 -23.47 -7.71 9.10
C LEU A 43 -22.30 -8.55 9.63
N VAL A 44 -21.78 -9.44 8.79
CA VAL A 44 -20.68 -10.36 9.10
C VAL A 44 -19.42 -9.93 8.36
N VAL A 45 -18.36 -9.66 9.12
CA VAL A 45 -17.03 -9.30 8.64
C VAL A 45 -16.00 -9.87 9.61
N ASP A 46 -14.88 -10.39 9.12
CA ASP A 46 -13.75 -10.75 9.97
C ASP A 46 -13.09 -9.48 10.55
N THR A 47 -13.29 -9.24 11.84
CA THR A 47 -12.75 -8.09 12.57
C THR A 47 -11.41 -8.35 13.24
N SER A 48 -10.77 -9.51 12.97
CA SER A 48 -9.42 -9.77 13.48
C SER A 48 -8.43 -8.71 12.99
N PRO A 49 -7.52 -8.22 13.86
CA PRO A 49 -6.52 -7.24 13.49
C PRO A 49 -5.69 -7.69 12.28
N VAL A 50 -5.44 -6.76 11.36
CA VAL A 50 -4.63 -7.02 10.15
C VAL A 50 -3.25 -6.41 10.34
N ILE A 51 -2.22 -7.23 10.14
CA ILE A 51 -0.83 -6.79 10.16
C ILE A 51 -0.29 -6.85 8.73
N LEU A 52 0.07 -5.68 8.18
CA LEU A 52 0.68 -5.52 6.86
C LEU A 52 2.15 -5.14 7.05
N ASN A 53 3.01 -6.16 7.12
CA ASN A 53 4.45 -6.03 7.38
C ASN A 53 5.32 -6.42 6.18
N GLY A 54 4.71 -6.66 5.02
CA GLY A 54 5.43 -6.85 3.76
C GLY A 54 6.24 -5.62 3.37
N LEU A 55 7.39 -5.83 2.72
CA LEU A 55 8.22 -4.74 2.24
C LEU A 55 7.51 -4.00 1.10
N ASN A 56 7.21 -2.72 1.32
CA ASN A 56 6.59 -1.85 0.33
C ASN A 56 7.53 -0.69 -0.01
N ILE A 57 7.90 -0.57 -1.29
CA ILE A 57 8.73 0.53 -1.79
C ILE A 57 7.88 1.42 -2.67
N THR A 58 7.79 2.69 -2.33
CA THR A 58 7.11 3.71 -3.15
C THR A 58 8.16 4.60 -3.80
N ALA A 59 8.10 4.78 -5.12
CA ALA A 59 8.95 5.72 -5.82
C ALA A 59 8.48 7.15 -5.61
N ASP A 60 9.43 8.06 -5.46
CA ASP A 60 9.18 9.48 -5.59
C ASP A 60 8.52 9.76 -6.97
N PRO A 61 7.45 10.56 -7.05
CA PRO A 61 6.76 10.86 -8.30
C PRO A 61 7.68 11.41 -9.40
N THR A 62 8.78 12.06 -9.03
CA THR A 62 9.78 12.58 -9.98
C THR A 62 10.45 11.49 -10.82
N PHE A 63 10.38 10.23 -10.40
CA PHE A 63 10.99 9.11 -11.13
C PHE A 63 10.17 8.63 -12.33
N ASN A 64 8.88 8.99 -12.39
CA ASN A 64 7.95 8.54 -13.44
C ASN A 64 7.95 7.01 -13.62
N TRP A 65 7.99 6.25 -12.53
CA TRP A 65 7.86 4.80 -12.57
C TRP A 65 6.39 4.42 -12.68
N PHE A 66 6.05 3.61 -13.67
CA PHE A 66 4.68 3.17 -13.93
C PHE A 66 4.30 2.04 -12.95
N PRO A 67 3.27 2.22 -12.11
CA PRO A 67 2.77 1.15 -11.26
C PRO A 67 2.15 0.02 -12.10
N SER A 68 2.46 -1.23 -11.76
CA SER A 68 1.94 -2.42 -12.44
C SER A 68 0.52 -2.80 -12.01
N GLY A 69 -0.01 -2.13 -10.98
CA GLY A 69 -1.24 -2.54 -10.29
C GLY A 69 -1.07 -3.73 -9.34
N ASN A 70 0.11 -4.37 -9.31
CA ASN A 70 0.38 -5.48 -8.40
C ASN A 70 0.97 -4.96 -7.08
N HIS A 71 0.73 -5.72 -6.01
CA HIS A 71 1.18 -5.39 -4.67
C HIS A 71 2.15 -6.46 -4.14
N PRO A 72 3.27 -6.06 -3.49
CA PRO A 72 4.15 -7.02 -2.84
C PRO A 72 3.43 -7.86 -1.78
N ALA A 73 3.86 -9.11 -1.58
CA ALA A 73 3.28 -9.98 -0.57
C ALA A 73 3.33 -9.34 0.83
N GLY A 74 2.25 -9.51 1.61
CA GLY A 74 2.15 -8.95 2.96
C GLY A 74 1.87 -7.43 3.03
N THR A 75 1.62 -6.76 1.89
CA THR A 75 1.27 -5.33 1.86
C THR A 75 -0.23 -5.08 1.64
N THR A 76 -0.99 -6.14 1.35
CA THR A 76 -2.44 -6.08 1.13
C THR A 76 -3.18 -7.21 1.83
N GLN A 77 -4.42 -6.98 2.21
CA GLN A 77 -5.33 -7.99 2.76
C GLN A 77 -6.74 -7.73 2.27
N ARG A 78 -7.50 -8.77 1.90
CA ARG A 78 -8.92 -8.62 1.57
C ARG A 78 -9.80 -8.96 2.78
N ARG A 79 -10.80 -8.12 3.03
CA ARG A 79 -11.84 -8.31 4.05
C ARG A 79 -13.20 -8.17 3.40
N SER A 80 -13.90 -9.28 3.21
CA SER A 80 -15.21 -9.31 2.56
C SER A 80 -16.34 -9.29 3.60
N ALA A 81 -17.32 -8.43 3.37
CA ALA A 81 -18.57 -8.39 4.12
C ALA A 81 -19.61 -9.37 3.55
N SER A 82 -20.44 -9.90 4.44
CA SER A 82 -21.59 -10.75 4.12
C SER A 82 -22.72 -10.52 5.13
N GLY A 83 -23.90 -11.11 4.88
CA GLY A 83 -25.08 -10.84 5.70
C GLY A 83 -25.55 -9.38 5.58
N GLY A 84 -26.17 -8.83 6.62
CA GLY A 84 -26.61 -7.43 6.63
C GLY A 84 -27.56 -7.06 5.49
N THR A 85 -27.59 -5.76 5.16
CA THR A 85 -28.33 -5.22 4.01
C THR A 85 -27.36 -4.58 3.02
N GLN A 86 -27.32 -5.06 1.77
CA GLN A 86 -26.50 -4.45 0.72
C GLN A 86 -27.06 -3.08 0.28
N PRO A 87 -26.24 -2.18 -0.28
CA PRO A 87 -24.79 -2.32 -0.54
C PRO A 87 -23.91 -2.19 0.71
N TYR A 88 -22.73 -2.80 0.66
CA TYR A 88 -21.70 -2.62 1.69
C TYR A 88 -20.82 -1.41 1.39
N THR A 89 -20.35 -0.76 2.44
CA THR A 89 -19.47 0.41 2.36
C THR A 89 -18.18 0.12 3.12
N TYR A 90 -17.05 0.55 2.57
CA TYR A 90 -15.73 0.46 3.19
C TYR A 90 -15.14 1.85 3.27
N SER A 91 -14.57 2.20 4.42
CA SER A 91 -13.85 3.46 4.61
C SER A 91 -12.67 3.28 5.56
N SER A 92 -11.63 4.09 5.37
CA SER A 92 -10.47 4.13 6.26
C SER A 92 -10.47 5.45 7.04
N ASP A 93 -10.20 5.37 8.34
CA ASP A 93 -10.06 6.56 9.19
C ASP A 93 -8.81 7.39 8.82
N ASN A 94 -7.77 6.75 8.27
CA ASN A 94 -6.62 7.44 7.71
C ASN A 94 -6.13 6.76 6.42
N PRO A 95 -6.65 7.19 5.25
CA PRO A 95 -6.27 6.64 3.95
C PRO A 95 -4.78 6.80 3.60
N LEU A 96 -4.02 7.66 4.29
CA LEU A 96 -2.58 7.79 4.09
C LEU A 96 -1.80 6.63 4.71
N ILE A 97 -2.33 5.98 5.76
CA ILE A 97 -1.70 4.82 6.42
C ILE A 97 -2.13 3.52 5.74
N ALA A 98 -3.43 3.33 5.57
CA ALA A 98 -3.98 2.21 4.82
C ALA A 98 -5.24 2.66 4.07
N SER A 99 -5.33 2.32 2.79
CA SER A 99 -6.53 2.55 1.98
C SER A 99 -7.34 1.26 1.84
N VAL A 100 -8.60 1.41 1.49
CA VAL A 100 -9.50 0.28 1.19
C VAL A 100 -10.35 0.62 -0.03
N ASP A 101 -10.54 -0.34 -0.92
CA ASP A 101 -11.43 -0.20 -2.07
C ASP A 101 -12.88 -0.62 -1.74
N ASN A 102 -13.78 -0.47 -2.71
CA ASN A 102 -15.19 -0.86 -2.56
C ASN A 102 -15.42 -2.38 -2.52
N THR A 103 -14.40 -3.19 -2.80
CA THR A 103 -14.43 -4.66 -2.71
C THR A 103 -13.88 -5.20 -1.39
N GLY A 104 -13.33 -4.31 -0.55
CA GLY A 104 -12.70 -4.65 0.72
C GLY A 104 -11.23 -5.06 0.59
N LEU A 105 -10.54 -4.74 -0.51
CA LEU A 105 -9.09 -4.86 -0.60
C LEU A 105 -8.43 -3.71 0.15
N ILE A 106 -7.66 -4.06 1.18
CA ILE A 106 -6.91 -3.16 2.04
C ILE A 106 -5.48 -3.10 1.55
N ILE A 107 -4.93 -1.90 1.41
CA ILE A 107 -3.55 -1.66 0.96
C ILE A 107 -2.82 -0.80 2.00
N GLY A 108 -1.69 -1.29 2.50
CA GLY A 108 -0.81 -0.52 3.39
C GLY A 108 0.07 0.46 2.61
N LEU A 109 0.09 1.72 3.05
CA LEU A 109 0.76 2.83 2.33
C LEU A 109 1.83 3.53 3.16
N ARG A 110 1.63 3.69 4.46
CA ARG A 110 2.60 4.30 5.40
C ARG A 110 2.66 3.52 6.70
N ASN A 111 3.77 3.62 7.42
CA ASN A 111 3.92 2.95 8.70
C ASN A 111 3.03 3.63 9.76
N GLY A 112 2.43 2.81 10.61
CA GLY A 112 1.49 3.26 11.63
C GLY A 112 0.28 2.36 11.73
N SER A 113 -0.72 2.82 12.48
CA SER A 113 -1.98 2.10 12.69
C SER A 113 -3.16 2.96 12.26
N THR A 114 -4.17 2.34 11.66
CA THR A 114 -5.46 2.96 11.37
C THR A 114 -6.59 1.95 11.52
N THR A 115 -7.82 2.41 11.35
CA THR A 115 -9.02 1.57 11.44
C THR A 115 -9.79 1.66 10.15
N ILE A 116 -10.24 0.50 9.65
CA ILE A 116 -11.18 0.41 8.54
C ILE A 116 -12.56 0.11 9.10
N LYS A 117 -13.54 0.88 8.63
CA LYS A 117 -14.95 0.72 8.94
C LYS A 117 -15.65 0.06 7.77
N VAL A 118 -16.45 -0.95 8.08
CA VAL A 118 -17.27 -1.69 7.14
C VAL A 118 -18.72 -1.52 7.55
N GLY A 119 -19.54 -0.95 6.69
CA GLY A 119 -20.94 -0.65 6.95
C GLY A 119 -21.91 -1.34 5.98
N ASP A 120 -23.15 -1.51 6.41
CA ASP A 120 -24.26 -1.97 5.56
C ASP A 120 -25.29 -0.84 5.34
N ALA A 121 -26.23 -1.03 4.41
CA ALA A 121 -27.24 -0.03 4.08
C ALA A 121 -28.30 0.17 5.19
N ALA A 122 -28.36 -0.73 6.17
CA ALA A 122 -29.20 -0.58 7.35
C ALA A 122 -28.52 0.27 8.45
N GLY A 123 -27.29 0.74 8.21
CA GLY A 123 -26.52 1.57 9.14
C GLY A 123 -25.71 0.79 10.17
N ARG A 124 -25.64 -0.55 10.07
CA ARG A 124 -24.78 -1.37 10.94
C ARG A 124 -23.33 -1.20 10.52
N GLN A 125 -22.41 -1.21 11.48
CA GLN A 125 -20.97 -1.08 11.22
C GLN A 125 -20.14 -2.08 12.01
N LYS A 126 -19.01 -2.48 11.43
CA LYS A 126 -17.93 -3.24 12.05
C LYS A 126 -16.61 -2.52 11.78
N SER A 127 -15.64 -2.69 12.67
CA SER A 127 -14.34 -2.01 12.60
C SER A 127 -13.20 -3.03 12.62
N ILE A 128 -12.15 -2.76 11.86
CA ILE A 128 -10.97 -3.60 11.72
C ILE A 128 -9.74 -2.74 11.97
N THR A 129 -8.91 -3.11 12.95
CA THR A 129 -7.64 -2.44 13.19
C THR A 129 -6.58 -2.91 12.20
N ILE A 130 -5.89 -1.98 11.56
CA ILE A 130 -4.83 -2.22 10.58
C ILE A 130 -3.53 -1.65 11.11
N THR A 131 -2.47 -2.45 11.13
CA THR A 131 -1.11 -2.02 11.46
C THR A 131 -0.18 -2.25 10.28
N CYS A 132 0.43 -1.18 9.79
CA CYS A 132 1.33 -1.17 8.65
C CYS A 132 2.77 -0.94 9.10
N SER A 133 3.70 -1.71 8.57
CA SER A 133 5.14 -1.56 8.78
C SER A 133 5.91 -1.85 7.48
N ASN A 134 7.21 -1.54 7.45
CA ASN A 134 8.09 -1.75 6.29
C ASN A 134 7.66 -1.02 5.00
N ASN A 135 7.01 0.13 5.14
CA ASN A 135 6.74 1.07 4.06
C ASN A 135 7.89 2.07 3.95
N PHE A 136 8.46 2.18 2.75
CA PHE A 136 9.55 3.11 2.45
C PHE A 136 9.25 3.87 1.17
N VAL A 137 9.79 5.08 1.08
CA VAL A 137 9.87 5.84 -0.17
C VAL A 137 11.32 5.84 -0.65
N ILE A 138 11.54 5.51 -1.93
CA ILE A 138 12.80 5.76 -2.61
C ILE A 138 12.76 7.17 -3.20
N GLN A 139 13.71 7.99 -2.79
CA GLN A 139 13.88 9.37 -3.21
C GLN A 139 15.26 9.56 -3.82
N GLY A 140 15.48 10.64 -4.55
CA GLY A 140 16.79 10.91 -5.10
C GLY A 140 16.93 12.32 -5.64
N ARG A 141 18.17 12.76 -5.78
CA ARG A 141 18.51 13.97 -6.52
C ARG A 141 19.17 13.56 -7.83
N HIS A 142 18.67 14.13 -8.91
CA HIS A 142 19.26 14.03 -10.23
C HIS A 142 20.16 15.23 -10.49
N ALA A 143 21.28 14.99 -11.15
CA ALA A 143 22.07 16.07 -11.74
C ALA A 143 21.24 16.82 -12.80
N THR A 144 21.42 18.15 -12.88
CA THR A 144 20.74 19.00 -13.88
C THR A 144 21.03 18.47 -15.29
N GLY A 145 19.99 18.17 -16.07
CA GLY A 145 20.10 17.62 -17.43
C GLY A 145 20.19 16.09 -17.53
N GLN A 146 20.16 15.35 -16.41
CA GLN A 146 20.08 13.88 -16.42
C GLN A 146 18.64 13.38 -16.24
N MET A 147 18.35 12.23 -16.84
CA MET A 147 17.05 11.57 -16.69
C MET A 147 16.88 11.02 -15.27
N ALA A 148 15.62 10.89 -14.83
CA ALA A 148 15.33 10.21 -13.58
C ALA A 148 15.83 8.75 -13.60
N VAL A 149 16.15 8.17 -12.44
CA VAL A 149 16.63 6.78 -12.37
C VAL A 149 15.52 5.89 -12.87
N LYS A 150 15.79 5.19 -13.97
CA LYS A 150 14.81 4.26 -14.53
C LYS A 150 14.84 2.99 -13.70
N ILE A 151 13.67 2.39 -13.53
CA ILE A 151 13.50 1.08 -12.90
C ILE A 151 14.40 -0.01 -13.53
N SER A 152 14.71 0.09 -14.83
CA SER A 152 15.64 -0.79 -15.55
C SER A 152 17.08 -0.70 -15.05
N ILE A 153 17.54 0.49 -14.64
CA ILE A 153 18.87 0.70 -14.08
C ILE A 153 18.99 0.00 -12.72
N ILE A 154 17.98 0.13 -11.85
CA ILE A 154 17.96 -0.55 -10.55
C ILE A 154 17.97 -2.08 -10.72
N ARG A 155 17.19 -2.62 -11.66
CA ARG A 155 17.23 -4.05 -11.96
C ARG A 155 18.60 -4.49 -12.48
N GLY A 156 19.18 -3.72 -13.41
CA GLY A 156 20.50 -3.98 -13.98
C GLY A 156 21.60 -4.03 -12.92
N LEU A 157 21.68 -2.99 -12.08
CA LEU A 157 22.67 -2.89 -10.99
C LEU A 157 22.56 -4.03 -9.99
N MET A 158 21.34 -4.44 -9.66
CA MET A 158 21.14 -5.51 -8.70
C MET A 158 21.36 -6.90 -9.33
N SER A 159 21.11 -7.05 -10.64
CA SER A 159 21.45 -8.26 -11.37
C SER A 159 22.97 -8.47 -11.50
N SER A 160 23.75 -7.39 -11.67
CA SER A 160 25.21 -7.44 -11.70
C SER A 160 25.84 -7.62 -10.31
N ALA A 161 25.14 -7.20 -9.25
CA ALA A 161 25.48 -7.50 -7.85
C ALA A 161 25.06 -8.92 -7.40
N GLN A 162 24.89 -9.87 -8.33
CA GLN A 162 24.42 -11.25 -8.06
C GLN A 162 23.12 -11.35 -7.26
N GLY A 163 22.24 -10.34 -7.34
CA GLY A 163 20.95 -10.35 -6.66
C GLY A 163 21.03 -10.15 -5.13
N THR A 164 22.17 -9.77 -4.56
CA THR A 164 22.23 -9.42 -3.14
C THR A 164 21.47 -8.12 -2.92
N SER A 165 20.21 -8.25 -2.51
CA SER A 165 19.45 -7.16 -1.91
C SER A 165 20.32 -6.46 -0.86
N PRO A 166 20.19 -5.14 -0.63
CA PRO A 166 20.69 -4.52 0.59
C PRO A 166 20.61 -5.48 1.79
N THR A 167 21.72 -5.68 2.50
CA THR A 167 21.76 -6.56 3.68
C THR A 167 20.69 -6.17 4.70
N ASN A 168 20.28 -4.90 4.72
CA ASN A 168 19.27 -4.36 5.61
C ASN A 168 17.82 -4.45 5.06
N TYR A 169 17.63 -4.75 3.77
CA TYR A 169 16.30 -4.83 3.14
C TYR A 169 16.24 -6.01 2.15
N PRO A 170 16.19 -7.26 2.64
CA PRO A 170 16.01 -8.42 1.77
C PRO A 170 14.69 -8.32 1.00
N GLY A 171 14.70 -8.66 -0.28
CA GLY A 171 13.51 -8.61 -1.14
C GLY A 171 13.18 -7.22 -1.71
N PHE A 172 14.06 -6.22 -1.57
CA PHE A 172 13.87 -4.88 -2.15
C PHE A 172 13.55 -4.94 -3.64
N LEU A 173 14.37 -5.65 -4.41
CA LEU A 173 14.17 -5.84 -5.84
C LEU A 173 12.82 -6.47 -6.17
N GLN A 174 12.41 -7.46 -5.38
CA GLN A 174 11.16 -8.17 -5.58
C GLN A 174 9.98 -7.23 -5.34
N ALA A 175 10.01 -6.46 -4.25
CA ALA A 175 8.96 -5.48 -3.93
C ALA A 175 8.83 -4.43 -5.04
N VAL A 176 9.96 -3.87 -5.47
CA VAL A 176 10.01 -2.87 -6.55
C VAL A 176 9.54 -3.45 -7.89
N SER A 177 10.02 -4.64 -8.25
CA SER A 177 9.64 -5.28 -9.53
C SER A 177 8.20 -5.77 -9.55
N THR A 178 7.64 -6.12 -8.39
CA THR A 178 6.21 -6.45 -8.27
C THR A 178 5.38 -5.20 -8.51
N LYS A 179 5.72 -4.08 -7.86
CA LYS A 179 4.90 -2.87 -7.87
C LYS A 179 5.02 -2.01 -9.11
N TYR A 180 6.15 -2.07 -9.83
CA TYR A 180 6.43 -1.20 -10.97
C TYR A 180 6.77 -1.99 -12.24
N GLU A 181 6.22 -1.55 -13.37
CA GLU A 181 6.47 -2.15 -14.68
C GLU A 181 7.88 -1.85 -15.20
N THR A 182 8.44 -2.77 -15.98
CA THR A 182 9.55 -2.47 -16.89
C THR A 182 9.01 -1.71 -18.09
N ALA A 183 9.13 -0.38 -18.13
CA ALA A 183 9.06 0.31 -19.42
C ALA A 183 10.33 -0.06 -20.22
N LEU A 184 10.22 -1.08 -21.08
CA LEU A 184 11.23 -1.44 -22.07
C LEU A 184 11.24 -0.35 -23.14
N TYR A 185 11.85 0.80 -22.85
CA TYR A 185 12.21 1.70 -23.93
C TYR A 185 13.44 1.12 -24.63
N PRO A 186 13.36 0.82 -25.94
CA PRO A 186 14.54 0.51 -26.72
C PRO A 186 15.41 1.76 -26.72
N HIS A 187 16.52 1.68 -25.97
CA HIS A 187 17.72 2.50 -26.02
C HIS A 187 17.57 3.98 -26.44
N SER A 188 17.81 4.87 -25.48
CA SER A 188 18.71 6.00 -25.71
C SER A 188 19.64 6.15 -24.51
N SER A 189 20.78 5.47 -24.62
CA SER A 189 22.06 5.88 -24.04
C SER A 189 22.11 6.21 -22.54
N GLY A 190 21.75 5.24 -21.69
CA GLY A 190 22.40 5.14 -20.39
C GLY A 190 23.73 4.42 -20.59
N TRP A 191 24.84 5.15 -20.58
CA TRP A 191 26.19 4.59 -20.66
C TRP A 191 26.47 3.79 -19.38
N LEU A 192 26.11 2.51 -19.35
CA LEU A 192 26.59 1.57 -18.34
C LEU A 192 27.96 1.07 -18.80
N CYS A 193 28.99 1.77 -18.36
CA CYS A 193 30.36 1.29 -18.39
C CYS A 193 30.49 0.12 -17.40
N GLY A 194 30.20 -1.09 -17.87
CA GLY A 194 30.70 -2.31 -17.24
C GLY A 194 32.22 -2.42 -17.42
N PRO A 195 32.94 -3.18 -16.58
CA PRO A 195 34.41 -3.22 -16.57
C PRO A 195 35.08 -3.81 -17.83
N SER A 196 34.37 -4.08 -18.92
CA SER A 196 34.97 -4.46 -20.20
C SER A 196 33.97 -4.42 -21.35
N TYR A 197 33.93 -3.32 -22.12
CA TYR A 197 33.40 -3.35 -23.49
C TYR A 197 34.58 -3.17 -24.47
N PRO A 198 34.88 -4.17 -25.32
CA PRO A 198 35.95 -4.08 -26.30
C PRO A 198 35.39 -3.53 -27.61
N PHE A 199 35.09 -2.23 -27.68
CA PHE A 199 34.86 -1.56 -28.97
C PHE A 199 35.63 -0.24 -29.01
N THR A 200 36.76 -0.26 -29.71
CA THR A 200 37.51 0.91 -30.11
C THR A 200 36.79 1.57 -31.30
N ALA A 201 35.91 2.53 -31.03
CA ALA A 201 35.41 3.43 -32.07
C ALA A 201 36.40 4.61 -32.22
N PRO A 202 36.89 4.95 -33.43
CA PRO A 202 38.05 5.84 -33.58
C PRO A 202 37.81 7.33 -33.24
N ASN A 203 36.56 7.77 -33.11
CA ASN A 203 36.22 9.21 -33.11
C ASN A 203 35.36 9.69 -31.93
N TYR A 204 35.26 8.93 -30.83
CA TYR A 204 34.62 9.39 -29.59
C TYR A 204 35.59 9.25 -28.41
N PRO A 205 35.81 10.31 -27.59
CA PRO A 205 36.59 10.18 -26.36
C PRO A 205 35.90 9.16 -25.45
N GLN A 206 36.61 8.11 -25.08
CA GLN A 206 36.10 6.97 -24.32
C GLN A 206 35.69 7.41 -22.91
N ARG A 207 34.41 7.68 -22.63
CA ARG A 207 33.95 7.92 -21.25
C ARG A 207 34.02 6.62 -20.45
N THR A 208 35.02 6.49 -19.58
CA THR A 208 35.08 5.46 -18.54
C THR A 208 34.42 6.00 -17.27
N GLY A 209 33.13 5.71 -17.09
CA GLY A 209 32.52 5.81 -15.76
C GLY A 209 32.72 4.50 -15.00
N SER A 210 32.46 4.53 -13.70
CA SER A 210 32.29 3.33 -12.89
C SER A 210 31.07 3.58 -12.03
N ASP A 211 30.01 2.81 -12.25
CA ASP A 211 28.81 2.88 -11.43
C ASP A 211 29.11 2.23 -10.08
N HIS A 212 29.56 3.04 -9.12
CA HIS A 212 29.81 2.59 -7.76
C HIS A 212 28.53 2.69 -6.92
N LEU A 213 27.97 1.54 -6.55
CA LEU A 213 26.96 1.45 -5.50
C LEU A 213 27.63 1.70 -4.14
N PHE A 214 27.33 2.84 -3.50
CA PHE A 214 27.82 3.14 -2.16
C PHE A 214 26.77 2.75 -1.12
N PHE A 215 26.99 1.65 -0.40
CA PHE A 215 26.13 1.29 0.74
C PHE A 215 26.66 1.97 2.00
N PRO A 216 25.93 2.91 2.64
CA PRO A 216 26.35 3.42 3.94
C PRO A 216 26.11 2.35 5.03
N ASN A 217 26.92 2.43 6.08
CA ASN A 217 26.91 1.52 7.23
C ASN A 217 25.53 1.45 7.90
N ALA A 218 25.28 0.38 8.64
CA ALA A 218 24.00 -0.16 9.13
C ALA A 218 22.90 0.81 9.66
N ASN A 219 23.22 2.07 9.98
CA ASN A 219 22.31 3.07 10.53
C ASN A 219 22.12 4.30 9.61
N GLY A 220 22.66 4.30 8.39
CA GLY A 220 22.62 5.43 7.45
C GLY A 220 21.52 5.34 6.39
N THR A 221 21.01 6.50 5.99
CA THR A 221 20.14 6.70 4.80
C THR A 221 20.80 6.08 3.56
N TRP A 222 20.18 5.04 2.98
CA TRP A 222 20.71 4.29 1.82
C TRP A 222 21.10 5.23 0.67
N ARG A 223 22.18 5.03 -0.10
CA ARG A 223 22.56 5.96 -1.21
C ARG A 223 23.01 5.21 -2.48
N ILE A 224 22.16 5.04 -3.49
CA ILE A 224 22.64 4.60 -4.82
C ILE A 224 23.28 5.80 -5.50
N GLY A 225 24.57 5.74 -5.84
CA GLY A 225 25.27 6.76 -6.62
C GLY A 225 25.52 6.28 -8.04
N THR A 226 25.33 7.14 -9.05
CA THR A 226 25.90 6.94 -10.39
C THR A 226 26.96 8.01 -10.60
N VAL A 227 28.21 7.63 -10.82
CA VAL A 227 29.32 8.56 -11.03
C VAL A 227 29.71 8.53 -12.51
N VAL A 228 29.57 9.67 -13.19
CA VAL A 228 30.16 9.88 -14.50
C VAL A 228 31.34 10.85 -14.34
N ALA A 229 32.56 10.32 -14.29
CA ALA A 229 33.76 11.15 -14.31
C ALA A 229 34.09 11.58 -15.75
N SER A 230 34.42 12.86 -15.96
CA SER A 230 35.06 13.34 -17.19
C SER A 230 36.56 13.03 -17.11
N ILE A 231 37.18 12.59 -18.21
CA ILE A 231 38.64 12.38 -18.28
C ILE A 231 39.38 13.64 -18.76
N ILE A 232 38.65 14.74 -19.00
CA ILE A 232 39.24 16.01 -19.43
C ILE A 232 39.84 16.71 -18.20
N PRO A 233 41.16 16.94 -18.14
CA PRO A 233 41.78 17.68 -17.05
C PRO A 233 41.23 19.12 -17.03
N GLY A 234 40.56 19.51 -15.95
CA GLY A 234 39.96 20.84 -15.77
C GLY A 234 38.43 20.90 -15.81
N ASP A 235 37.74 19.81 -16.15
CA ASP A 235 36.28 19.73 -16.07
C ASP A 235 35.84 19.27 -14.66
N ASP A 236 35.61 20.20 -13.74
CA ASP A 236 34.93 19.95 -12.45
C ASP A 236 33.42 19.73 -12.64
N LEU A 237 33.03 18.78 -13.51
CA LEU A 237 31.64 18.41 -13.72
C LEU A 237 31.28 17.15 -12.91
N GLY A 238 31.29 17.30 -11.59
CA GLY A 238 30.79 16.31 -10.65
C GLY A 238 29.27 16.19 -10.72
N PHE A 239 28.73 15.46 -11.69
CA PHE A 239 27.30 15.15 -11.77
C PHE A 239 26.98 13.95 -10.87
N PHE A 240 26.73 14.20 -9.58
CA PHE A 240 26.33 13.17 -8.64
C PHE A 240 24.82 13.02 -8.61
N SER A 241 24.30 11.89 -9.10
CA SER A 241 22.94 11.45 -8.77
C SER A 241 23.00 10.55 -7.54
N TYR A 242 22.15 10.80 -6.54
CA TYR A 242 22.09 10.00 -5.30
C TYR A 242 20.66 9.62 -4.93
N TYR A 243 20.42 8.37 -4.55
CA TYR A 243 19.09 7.84 -4.21
C TYR A 243 19.01 7.18 -2.85
N TRP A 244 18.00 7.49 -2.04
CA TRP A 244 17.85 6.94 -0.72
C TRP A 244 16.49 6.43 -0.36
N LEU A 245 16.45 5.52 0.62
CA LEU A 245 15.23 5.05 1.24
C LEU A 245 14.93 5.84 2.51
N ARG A 246 13.69 6.28 2.63
CA ARG A 246 13.14 6.91 3.83
C ARG A 246 11.91 6.13 4.30
N PRO A 247 11.79 5.80 5.60
CA PRO A 247 10.55 5.25 6.14
C PRO A 247 9.37 6.21 5.91
N LEU A 248 8.22 5.63 5.56
CA LEU A 248 6.98 6.34 5.32
C LEU A 248 6.05 6.36 6.52
#